data_AF-A0A485AYW6-F1
#
_entry.id   AF-A0A485AYW6-F1
#
_cell.length_a   1.000
_cell.length_b   1.000
_cell.length_c   1.000
_cell.angle_alpha   90.00
_cell.angle_beta   90.00
_cell.angle_gamma   90.00
#
_symmetry.space_group_name_H-M   'P 1'
#
loop_
_entity.id
_entity.type
_entity.pdbx_description
1 polymer ?
#
loop_
_entity_poly.entity_id
_entity_poly.type
_entity_poly.pdbx_seq_one_letter_code
_entity_poly.pdbx_strand_id
1 'polypeptide(L)'
;MLRYTCNALFLGSLVLLSGCDNSSSSSSSGSPDTPDNQDVVVRLPDVAVPGEAATASSQQAVIHLVDIAGITSATAADYSTRNLYLWNNETCDALSAPMTDWNDVSTTPSGSDKYGPYWVIPLNKESGCINVIVRDGTNKLIDSDLRVSFSDFTDRTVSVIAGSSSLYDTRADAFRAAFGVALAEAHWVDKTTLLWPGGEGKPIVRLYYSHSSKVAADSEGKFTDRYLNLTPTTVSQQVSMRFPQLSSYAAFKLPDNAPVNELLQGETVAIAAEKDGILISATQVQTAGVLDDVYAQPAEALSYGAQVSDGGVNFRLWAPTAQQVDLVLYSADKKVLASHPMTRDAASGAWAWQGGSDLKGAFYRYALTVYHPQSRKVEQYEVTDPYAHSLSTNSEYSQVVDLNDSALKPDGWDSLAMPHAQKTKADLAKMTIHESHIRDLSAWDSTVPAELRGKYLALTAQDSNMVQHLKKLSASG
;
A
#
# COMPACT_ATOMS: atom_id res chain seq x y z
N MET A 1 10.19 27.93 -61.42
CA MET A 1 11.63 27.86 -61.76
C MET A 1 12.10 26.42 -61.61
N LEU A 2 12.97 26.01 -62.53
CA LEU A 2 13.57 24.68 -62.83
C LEU A 2 13.74 23.69 -61.66
N ARG A 3 13.23 22.45 -61.79
CA ARG A 3 13.87 21.18 -62.25
C ARG A 3 14.44 20.32 -61.11
N TYR A 4 13.89 19.13 -60.87
CA TYR A 4 14.46 17.84 -61.32
C TYR A 4 13.50 16.67 -61.02
N THR A 5 13.31 15.84 -62.04
CA THR A 5 12.63 14.54 -62.08
C THR A 5 13.62 13.40 -61.80
N CYS A 6 13.19 12.30 -61.17
CA CYS A 6 13.37 10.96 -61.76
C CYS A 6 12.48 9.88 -61.10
N ASN A 7 11.90 9.06 -61.96
CA ASN A 7 11.03 7.90 -61.71
C ASN A 7 11.82 6.66 -61.24
N ALA A 8 11.17 5.71 -60.55
CA ALA A 8 10.70 4.45 -61.17
C ALA A 8 10.30 3.38 -60.14
N LEU A 9 9.09 2.84 -60.32
CA LEU A 9 8.63 1.53 -59.85
C LEU A 9 9.50 0.40 -60.42
N PHE A 10 9.55 -0.76 -59.74
CA PHE A 10 9.25 -2.05 -60.39
C PHE A 10 8.82 -3.12 -59.37
N LEU A 11 7.71 -3.80 -59.70
CA LEU A 11 7.20 -5.02 -59.09
C LEU A 11 8.08 -6.23 -59.43
N GLY A 12 7.98 -7.30 -58.62
CA GLY A 12 8.33 -8.65 -59.08
C GLY A 12 8.35 -9.70 -57.99
N SER A 13 7.20 -10.36 -57.77
CA SER A 13 7.11 -11.64 -57.05
C SER A 13 7.55 -12.79 -57.95
N LEU A 14 8.30 -13.77 -57.44
CA LEU A 14 8.22 -15.16 -57.91
C LEU A 14 8.78 -16.15 -56.87
N VAL A 15 7.97 -17.15 -56.55
CA VAL A 15 8.29 -18.35 -55.76
C VAL A 15 8.83 -19.42 -56.71
N LEU A 16 9.82 -20.22 -56.29
CA LEU A 16 9.99 -21.63 -56.69
C LEU A 16 10.89 -22.39 -55.69
N LEU A 17 10.50 -23.63 -55.41
CA LEU A 17 11.08 -24.61 -54.47
C LEU A 17 12.14 -25.51 -55.12
N SER A 18 13.16 -25.90 -54.33
CA SER A 18 13.96 -27.17 -54.32
C SER A 18 15.35 -26.83 -53.76
N GLY A 19 16.04 -27.50 -52.84
CA GLY A 19 16.00 -28.87 -52.34
C GLY A 19 17.44 -29.43 -52.35
N CYS A 20 17.93 -29.87 -51.18
CA CYS A 20 19.11 -30.72 -50.87
C CYS A 20 20.49 -30.10 -50.53
N ASP A 21 20.86 -30.29 -49.24
CA ASP A 21 22.10 -30.81 -48.64
C ASP A 21 23.49 -30.23 -48.98
N ASN A 22 24.17 -29.59 -48.01
CA ASN A 22 25.12 -30.27 -47.09
C ASN A 22 25.89 -29.29 -46.17
N SER A 23 25.93 -29.63 -44.87
CA SER A 23 26.96 -29.40 -43.85
C SER A 23 27.92 -28.17 -43.92
N SER A 24 27.83 -27.27 -42.92
CA SER A 24 28.98 -26.92 -42.04
C SER A 24 28.60 -25.89 -40.96
N SER A 25 28.90 -26.22 -39.70
CA SER A 25 29.20 -25.36 -38.55
C SER A 25 28.22 -24.22 -38.20
N SER A 26 27.28 -24.49 -37.29
CA SER A 26 26.62 -23.46 -36.49
C SER A 26 27.54 -23.01 -35.36
N SER A 27 28.15 -21.84 -35.51
CA SER A 27 28.72 -21.07 -34.41
C SER A 27 27.58 -20.50 -33.57
N SER A 28 27.33 -21.08 -32.40
CA SER A 28 26.52 -20.48 -31.35
C SER A 28 27.25 -19.24 -30.80
N SER A 29 26.82 -18.05 -31.21
CA SER A 29 27.20 -16.81 -30.55
C SER A 29 26.53 -16.78 -29.18
N GLY A 30 27.35 -16.88 -28.13
CA GLY A 30 26.96 -17.09 -26.75
C GLY A 30 26.12 -15.97 -26.13
N SER A 31 25.30 -16.38 -25.17
CA SER A 31 24.75 -15.52 -24.13
C SER A 31 25.87 -14.74 -23.43
N PRO A 32 25.71 -13.44 -23.17
CA PRO A 32 26.61 -12.74 -22.28
C PRO A 32 26.28 -13.13 -20.83
N ASP A 33 27.25 -13.79 -20.20
CA ASP A 33 27.57 -13.78 -18.77
C ASP A 33 26.45 -14.09 -17.78
N THR A 34 26.25 -15.38 -17.51
CA THR A 34 26.03 -15.85 -16.13
C THR A 34 27.37 -15.79 -15.40
N PRO A 35 27.54 -14.96 -14.35
CA PRO A 35 28.69 -15.10 -13.48
C PRO A 35 28.57 -16.42 -12.73
N ASP A 36 29.56 -17.28 -12.96
CA ASP A 36 29.84 -18.49 -12.22
C ASP A 36 30.31 -18.11 -10.80
N ASN A 37 29.34 -17.87 -9.92
CA ASN A 37 29.46 -17.89 -8.47
C ASN A 37 28.07 -18.27 -7.96
N GLN A 38 27.90 -19.46 -7.41
CA GLN A 38 26.64 -19.83 -6.77
C GLN A 38 26.45 -18.93 -5.55
N ASP A 39 25.78 -17.79 -5.75
CA ASP A 39 25.35 -16.92 -4.69
C ASP A 39 24.67 -17.77 -3.61
N VAL A 40 25.06 -17.57 -2.36
CA VAL A 40 24.51 -18.31 -1.24
C VAL A 40 22.99 -18.11 -1.22
N VAL A 41 22.24 -19.22 -1.28
CA VAL A 41 20.77 -19.18 -1.24
C VAL A 41 20.34 -18.82 0.17
N VAL A 42 19.52 -17.78 0.30
CA VAL A 42 18.92 -17.44 1.60
C VAL A 42 17.84 -18.47 1.91
N ARG A 43 17.87 -19.02 3.11
CA ARG A 43 16.93 -20.04 3.58
C ARG A 43 16.53 -19.80 5.03
N LEU A 44 15.37 -20.34 5.40
CA LEU A 44 14.95 -20.42 6.79
C LEU A 44 16.03 -21.20 7.60
N PRO A 45 16.13 -20.97 8.93
CA PRO A 45 17.00 -21.76 9.79
C PRO A 45 16.79 -23.27 9.57
N ASP A 46 17.87 -24.06 9.64
CA ASP A 46 17.85 -25.52 9.48
C ASP A 46 17.21 -26.20 10.72
N VAL A 47 15.97 -25.82 11.00
CA VAL A 47 15.14 -26.27 12.12
C VAL A 47 13.85 -26.79 11.52
N ALA A 48 13.46 -28.02 11.88
CA ALA A 48 12.20 -28.59 11.43
C ALA A 48 11.04 -27.64 11.78
N VAL A 49 10.05 -27.54 10.89
CA VAL A 49 8.82 -26.81 11.20
C VAL A 49 8.16 -27.46 12.42
N PRO A 50 7.79 -26.70 13.46
CA PRO A 50 7.22 -27.28 14.67
C PRO A 50 5.83 -27.87 14.40
N GLY A 51 5.57 -29.06 14.95
CA GLY A 51 4.19 -29.49 15.24
C GLY A 51 3.68 -28.82 16.51
N GLU A 52 2.44 -29.07 16.94
CA GLU A 52 1.91 -28.51 18.19
C GLU A 52 2.61 -29.10 19.43
N ALA A 53 2.86 -28.28 20.47
CA ALA A 53 3.41 -28.79 21.73
C ALA A 53 2.31 -29.38 22.61
N ALA A 54 1.12 -28.78 22.55
CA ALA A 54 -0.10 -29.26 23.13
C ALA A 54 -1.29 -28.85 22.26
N THR A 55 -2.35 -29.65 22.28
CA THR A 55 -3.64 -29.32 21.66
C THR A 55 -4.68 -29.19 22.76
N ALA A 56 -5.57 -28.20 22.65
CA ALA A 56 -6.60 -27.99 23.65
C ALA A 56 -7.54 -29.22 23.73
N SER A 57 -7.79 -29.69 24.95
CA SER A 57 -8.80 -30.71 25.20
C SER A 57 -10.17 -30.07 25.53
N SER A 58 -11.10 -30.83 26.10
CA SER A 58 -12.41 -30.26 26.48
C SER A 58 -12.22 -29.18 27.55
N GLN A 59 -12.96 -28.08 27.41
CA GLN A 59 -12.90 -26.92 28.30
C GLN A 59 -11.48 -26.32 28.46
N GLN A 60 -10.68 -26.38 27.40
CA GLN A 60 -9.36 -25.76 27.38
C GLN A 60 -9.18 -24.88 26.14
N ALA A 61 -8.29 -23.90 26.27
CA ALA A 61 -7.58 -23.27 25.16
C ALA A 61 -6.07 -23.50 25.34
N VAL A 62 -5.33 -23.48 24.24
CA VAL A 62 -3.86 -23.53 24.25
C VAL A 62 -3.32 -22.32 23.51
N ILE A 63 -2.31 -21.67 24.09
CA ILE A 63 -1.59 -20.57 23.45
C ILE A 63 -0.11 -20.92 23.45
N HIS A 64 0.49 -20.98 22.27
CA HIS A 64 1.93 -21.11 22.09
C HIS A 64 2.54 -19.73 21.82
N LEU A 65 3.69 -19.43 22.42
CA LEU A 65 4.53 -18.30 22.03
C LEU A 65 5.72 -18.84 21.24
N VAL A 66 5.78 -18.58 19.94
CA VAL A 66 6.91 -19.01 19.10
C VAL A 66 8.07 -18.02 19.31
N ASP A 67 9.16 -18.50 19.92
CA ASP A 67 10.33 -17.69 20.26
C ASP A 67 11.42 -17.76 19.18
N ILE A 68 11.43 -16.77 18.30
CA ILE A 68 12.42 -16.61 17.22
C ILE A 68 13.85 -16.53 17.78
N ALA A 69 14.04 -15.76 18.85
CA ALA A 69 15.36 -15.53 19.44
C ALA A 69 15.88 -16.81 20.10
N GLY A 70 15.01 -17.53 20.81
CA GLY A 70 15.33 -18.83 21.40
C GLY A 70 15.66 -19.90 20.36
N ILE A 71 14.92 -19.96 19.24
CA ILE A 71 15.16 -20.93 18.15
C ILE A 71 16.54 -20.73 17.52
N THR A 72 17.00 -19.48 17.42
CA THR A 72 18.29 -19.12 16.80
C THR A 72 19.45 -19.06 17.79
N SER A 73 19.18 -19.19 19.09
CA SER A 73 20.18 -19.13 20.16
C SER A 73 20.95 -20.45 20.32
N ALA A 74 22.25 -20.34 20.63
CA ALA A 74 23.09 -21.49 20.98
C ALA A 74 22.85 -22.02 22.41
N THR A 75 22.13 -21.25 23.25
CA THR A 75 21.81 -21.61 24.64
C THR A 75 20.31 -21.82 24.81
N ALA A 76 19.93 -22.78 25.66
CA ALA A 76 18.54 -23.00 26.02
C ALA A 76 17.92 -21.72 26.60
N ALA A 77 16.81 -21.27 26.03
CA ALA A 77 16.08 -20.11 26.49
C ALA A 77 15.39 -20.37 27.84
N ASP A 78 15.41 -19.37 28.72
CA ASP A 78 14.65 -19.38 29.97
C ASP A 78 13.33 -18.64 29.78
N TYR A 79 12.22 -19.33 30.08
CA TYR A 79 10.87 -18.80 29.96
C TYR A 79 10.19 -18.58 31.32
N SER A 80 10.91 -18.69 32.43
CA SER A 80 10.36 -18.59 33.79
C SER A 80 9.67 -17.26 34.10
N THR A 81 10.07 -16.17 33.44
CA THR A 81 9.47 -14.84 33.59
C THR A 81 8.30 -14.59 32.64
N ARG A 82 8.12 -15.45 31.62
CA ARG A 82 7.00 -15.38 30.68
C ARG A 82 5.72 -15.72 31.41
N ASN A 83 4.66 -14.95 31.20
CA ASN A 83 3.38 -15.22 31.82
C ASN A 83 2.22 -14.60 31.02
N LEU A 84 0.99 -15.00 31.36
CA LEU A 84 -0.22 -14.43 30.80
C LEU A 84 -0.97 -13.60 31.84
N TYR A 85 -1.51 -12.46 31.41
CA TYR A 85 -2.63 -11.81 32.08
C TYR A 85 -3.91 -12.16 31.32
N LEU A 86 -4.90 -12.67 32.07
CA LEU A 86 -6.14 -13.23 31.54
C LEU A 86 -7.30 -12.55 32.27
N TRP A 87 -8.35 -12.15 31.54
CA TRP A 87 -9.53 -11.55 32.17
C TRP A 87 -10.79 -11.75 31.34
N ASN A 88 -11.93 -11.80 32.02
CA ASN A 88 -13.24 -11.76 31.37
C ASN A 88 -13.77 -10.31 31.34
N ASN A 89 -14.51 -9.97 30.29
CA ASN A 89 -15.31 -8.75 30.17
C ASN A 89 -16.64 -9.05 29.47
N GLU A 90 -17.43 -8.04 29.14
CA GLU A 90 -18.75 -8.22 28.50
C GLU A 90 -18.70 -8.93 27.15
N THR A 91 -17.55 -8.91 26.48
CA THR A 91 -17.42 -9.37 25.09
C THR A 91 -16.59 -10.66 24.94
N CYS A 92 -15.78 -11.01 25.93
CA CYS A 92 -15.08 -12.29 26.04
C CYS A 92 -15.12 -12.76 27.49
N ASP A 93 -15.77 -13.90 27.72
CA ASP A 93 -16.19 -14.36 29.05
C ASP A 93 -16.00 -15.88 29.23
N ALA A 94 -15.19 -16.51 28.38
CA ALA A 94 -15.02 -17.96 28.38
C ALA A 94 -13.96 -18.46 29.37
N LEU A 95 -13.16 -17.60 30.02
CA LEU A 95 -12.15 -18.04 30.97
C LEU A 95 -12.79 -18.56 32.27
N SER A 96 -12.28 -19.67 32.77
CA SER A 96 -12.68 -20.20 34.08
C SER A 96 -11.83 -19.59 35.19
N ALA A 97 -12.43 -18.74 36.02
CA ALA A 97 -11.81 -18.13 37.22
C ALA A 97 -10.39 -17.54 36.97
N PRO A 98 -10.22 -16.60 36.01
CA PRO A 98 -8.92 -16.00 35.76
C PRO A 98 -8.43 -15.17 36.96
N MET A 99 -7.11 -15.13 37.18
CA MET A 99 -6.49 -14.23 38.14
C MET A 99 -6.75 -12.77 37.74
N THR A 100 -7.28 -11.97 38.67
CA THR A 100 -7.70 -10.58 38.37
C THR A 100 -6.66 -9.53 38.70
N ASP A 101 -5.64 -9.85 39.51
CA ASP A 101 -4.56 -8.91 39.84
C ASP A 101 -3.54 -8.83 38.71
N TRP A 102 -3.37 -7.62 38.16
CA TRP A 102 -2.36 -7.34 37.15
C TRP A 102 -0.94 -7.66 37.62
N ASN A 103 -0.63 -7.46 38.90
CA ASN A 103 0.73 -7.66 39.40
C ASN A 103 1.08 -9.14 39.61
N ASP A 104 0.09 -10.03 39.54
CA ASP A 104 0.33 -11.47 39.60
C ASP A 104 0.96 -11.95 38.30
N VAL A 105 2.18 -12.51 38.41
CA VAL A 105 2.96 -13.06 37.29
C VAL A 105 3.07 -14.59 37.37
N SER A 106 2.26 -15.24 38.21
CA SER A 106 2.34 -16.68 38.49
C SER A 106 1.69 -17.57 37.43
N THR A 107 0.96 -16.99 36.46
CA THR A 107 0.45 -17.71 35.27
C THR A 107 1.58 -17.97 34.26
N THR A 108 2.60 -18.71 34.69
CA THR A 108 3.79 -19.10 33.91
C THR A 108 3.48 -20.26 32.96
N PRO A 109 4.37 -20.60 32.00
CA PRO A 109 4.08 -21.60 30.98
C PRO A 109 3.75 -22.97 31.59
N SER A 110 2.77 -23.65 31.00
CA SER A 110 2.46 -25.05 31.33
C SER A 110 3.56 -26.00 30.87
N GLY A 111 4.30 -25.62 29.84
CA GLY A 111 5.50 -26.30 29.37
C GLY A 111 6.24 -25.46 28.33
N SER A 112 7.38 -25.98 27.88
CA SER A 112 8.15 -25.39 26.78
C SER A 112 8.91 -26.46 26.03
N ASP A 113 9.25 -26.15 24.78
CA ASP A 113 10.23 -26.90 24.00
C ASP A 113 11.19 -25.93 23.30
N LYS A 114 12.00 -26.44 22.36
CA LYS A 114 12.98 -25.63 21.62
C LYS A 114 12.37 -24.51 20.75
N TYR A 115 11.06 -24.50 20.53
CA TYR A 115 10.37 -23.48 19.73
C TYR A 115 9.68 -22.41 20.60
N GLY A 116 9.61 -22.60 21.91
CA GLY A 116 9.01 -21.63 22.83
C GLY A 116 8.12 -22.25 23.92
N PRO A 117 7.59 -21.41 24.83
CA PRO A 117 6.66 -21.83 25.86
C PRO A 117 5.22 -21.93 25.34
N TYR A 118 4.38 -22.64 26.10
CA TYR A 118 2.94 -22.69 25.87
C TYR A 118 2.15 -22.73 27.19
N TRP A 119 0.89 -22.31 27.12
CA TRP A 119 -0.05 -22.30 28.23
C TRP A 119 -1.29 -23.12 27.89
N VAL A 120 -1.73 -23.94 28.83
CA VAL A 120 -3.05 -24.59 28.82
C VAL A 120 -3.97 -23.79 29.74
N ILE A 121 -5.04 -23.23 29.17
CA ILE A 121 -5.91 -22.27 29.84
C ILE A 121 -7.28 -22.92 30.07
N PRO A 122 -7.76 -23.00 31.33
CA PRO A 122 -9.07 -23.57 31.63
C PRO A 122 -10.21 -22.63 31.21
N LEU A 123 -11.25 -23.19 30.60
CA LEU A 123 -12.42 -22.48 30.12
C LEU A 123 -13.69 -22.94 30.85
N ASN A 124 -14.68 -22.05 30.97
CA ASN A 124 -16.01 -22.40 31.47
C ASN A 124 -16.96 -22.85 30.33
N LYS A 125 -16.60 -22.54 29.07
CA LYS A 125 -17.32 -22.91 27.84
C LYS A 125 -16.37 -22.88 26.64
N GLU A 126 -16.72 -23.62 25.59
CA GLU A 126 -15.89 -23.77 24.38
C GLU A 126 -16.29 -22.82 23.23
N SER A 127 -17.29 -21.97 23.45
CA SER A 127 -17.77 -20.96 22.49
C SER A 127 -17.45 -19.54 22.96
N GLY A 128 -17.30 -18.59 22.02
CA GLY A 128 -17.02 -17.19 22.32
C GLY A 128 -15.52 -16.89 22.18
N CYS A 129 -14.93 -16.18 23.15
CA CYS A 129 -13.54 -15.78 23.10
C CYS A 129 -12.94 -15.56 24.50
N ILE A 130 -11.63 -15.40 24.55
CA ILE A 130 -10.87 -15.03 25.75
C ILE A 130 -10.00 -13.80 25.49
N ASN A 131 -9.78 -12.98 26.53
CA ASN A 131 -8.83 -11.87 26.47
C ASN A 131 -7.48 -12.31 27.05
N VAL A 132 -6.39 -11.91 26.39
CA VAL A 132 -5.04 -12.34 26.72
C VAL A 132 -4.05 -11.19 26.53
N ILE A 133 -3.16 -11.00 27.49
CA ILE A 133 -1.93 -10.22 27.31
C ILE A 133 -0.75 -11.14 27.61
N VAL A 134 0.16 -11.27 26.64
CA VAL A 134 1.40 -12.04 26.77
C VAL A 134 2.48 -11.14 27.35
N ARG A 135 3.18 -11.60 28.40
CA ARG A 135 4.08 -10.75 29.19
C ARG A 135 5.45 -11.36 29.48
N ASP A 136 6.38 -10.48 29.82
CA ASP A 136 7.61 -10.73 30.56
C ASP A 136 7.59 -9.95 31.87
N GLY A 137 7.44 -10.65 33.01
CA GLY A 137 7.04 -9.99 34.25
C GLY A 137 5.71 -9.25 34.03
N THR A 138 5.71 -7.93 34.21
CA THR A 138 4.52 -7.08 33.97
C THR A 138 4.57 -6.32 32.64
N ASN A 139 5.61 -6.51 31.83
CA ASN A 139 5.74 -5.82 30.55
C ASN A 139 5.06 -6.63 29.44
N LYS A 140 4.33 -5.95 28.56
CA LYS A 140 3.70 -6.60 27.40
C LYS A 140 4.77 -7.01 26.39
N LEU A 141 4.70 -8.24 25.92
CA LEU A 141 5.50 -8.71 24.77
C LEU A 141 4.80 -8.43 23.45
N ILE A 142 3.49 -8.22 23.48
CA ILE A 142 2.65 -7.85 22.34
C ILE A 142 1.85 -6.63 22.79
N ASP A 143 2.02 -5.50 22.10
CA ASP A 143 1.37 -4.24 22.51
C ASP A 143 -0.15 -4.30 22.43
N SER A 144 -0.71 -5.15 21.56
CA SER A 144 -2.15 -5.39 21.46
C SER A 144 -2.68 -6.19 22.65
N ASP A 145 -3.86 -5.83 23.13
CA ASP A 145 -4.68 -6.71 23.97
C ASP A 145 -5.31 -7.77 23.06
N LEU A 146 -4.89 -9.02 23.21
CA LEU A 146 -5.28 -10.08 22.29
C LEU A 146 -6.67 -10.60 22.62
N ARG A 147 -7.41 -10.91 21.57
CA ARG A 147 -8.70 -11.59 21.61
C ARG A 147 -8.61 -12.88 20.84
N VAL A 148 -8.63 -14.01 21.55
CA VAL A 148 -8.65 -15.33 20.90
C VAL A 148 -10.09 -15.74 20.67
N SER A 149 -10.53 -15.70 19.41
CA SER A 149 -11.88 -16.05 19.00
C SER A 149 -12.01 -17.55 18.70
N PHE A 150 -12.91 -18.24 19.39
CA PHE A 150 -13.14 -19.67 19.19
C PHE A 150 -14.00 -19.98 17.94
N SER A 151 -14.59 -18.96 17.30
CA SER A 151 -15.18 -19.12 15.97
C SER A 151 -14.13 -19.17 14.86
N ASP A 152 -13.02 -18.46 15.06
CA ASP A 152 -11.96 -18.33 14.06
C ASP A 152 -10.95 -19.46 14.23
N PHE A 153 -10.71 -19.87 15.48
CA PHE A 153 -9.84 -20.97 15.88
C PHE A 153 -10.67 -22.02 16.63
N THR A 154 -11.35 -22.88 15.88
CA THR A 154 -12.38 -23.79 16.43
C THR A 154 -11.84 -24.87 17.36
N ASP A 155 -10.56 -25.23 17.22
CA ASP A 155 -9.87 -26.18 18.11
C ASP A 155 -9.30 -25.51 19.37
N ARG A 156 -9.41 -24.17 19.47
CA ARG A 156 -8.94 -23.32 20.59
C ARG A 156 -7.44 -23.44 20.87
N THR A 157 -6.67 -23.90 19.89
CA THR A 157 -5.22 -24.00 19.95
C THR A 157 -4.65 -22.93 19.03
N VAL A 158 -3.95 -21.96 19.59
CA VAL A 158 -3.41 -20.84 18.80
C VAL A 158 -1.94 -20.61 19.10
N SER A 159 -1.28 -19.89 18.20
CA SER A 159 0.10 -19.47 18.32
C SER A 159 0.23 -17.98 18.12
N VAL A 160 1.20 -17.37 18.80
CA VAL A 160 1.54 -15.94 18.73
C VAL A 160 3.05 -15.75 18.66
N ILE A 161 3.47 -14.55 18.25
CA ILE A 161 4.87 -14.14 18.15
C ILE A 161 5.01 -12.80 18.90
N ALA A 162 6.06 -12.65 19.71
CA ALA A 162 6.32 -11.37 20.38
C ALA A 162 6.43 -10.21 19.37
N GLY A 163 5.89 -9.04 19.69
CA GLY A 163 5.81 -7.88 18.80
C GLY A 163 4.77 -7.97 17.67
N SER A 164 4.09 -9.11 17.51
CA SER A 164 3.04 -9.31 16.50
C SER A 164 1.66 -9.41 17.14
N SER A 165 0.68 -8.67 16.62
CA SER A 165 -0.73 -8.78 17.03
C SER A 165 -1.49 -9.91 16.33
N SER A 166 -0.84 -10.64 15.42
CA SER A 166 -1.46 -11.73 14.67
C SER A 166 -1.61 -13.00 15.53
N LEU A 167 -2.75 -13.66 15.37
CA LEU A 167 -3.02 -15.00 15.90
C LEU A 167 -2.90 -16.02 14.75
N TYR A 168 -2.30 -17.16 15.03
CA TYR A 168 -2.10 -18.24 14.07
C TYR A 168 -2.76 -19.52 14.60
N ASP A 169 -3.34 -20.31 13.70
CA ASP A 169 -4.01 -21.58 14.03
C ASP A 169 -3.00 -22.66 14.47
N THR A 170 -1.75 -22.59 13.98
CA THR A 170 -0.71 -23.57 14.28
C THR A 170 0.63 -22.93 14.61
N ARG A 171 1.47 -23.65 15.36
CA ARG A 171 2.88 -23.26 15.55
C ARG A 171 3.65 -23.22 14.23
N ALA A 172 3.28 -24.09 13.29
CA ALA A 172 3.90 -24.14 11.97
C ALA A 172 3.67 -22.84 11.18
N ASP A 173 2.47 -22.26 11.25
CA ASP A 173 2.13 -21.01 10.58
C ASP A 173 2.77 -19.80 11.26
N ALA A 174 2.76 -19.76 12.60
CA ALA A 174 3.50 -18.76 13.35
C ALA A 174 5.00 -18.83 13.07
N PHE A 175 5.60 -20.04 12.98
CA PHE A 175 7.01 -20.22 12.63
C PHE A 175 7.31 -19.68 11.22
N ARG A 176 6.47 -20.00 10.24
CA ARG A 176 6.62 -19.47 8.87
C ARG A 176 6.45 -17.95 8.80
N ALA A 177 5.58 -17.37 9.63
CA ALA A 177 5.42 -15.93 9.71
C ALA A 177 6.60 -15.25 10.42
N ALA A 178 7.09 -15.86 11.50
CA ALA A 178 8.24 -15.42 12.27
C ALA A 178 9.53 -15.33 11.44
N PHE A 179 9.79 -16.36 10.63
CA PHE A 179 10.90 -16.41 9.69
C PHE A 179 10.46 -15.99 8.27
N GLY A 180 9.34 -15.29 8.16
CA GLY A 180 8.79 -14.79 6.91
C GLY A 180 9.01 -13.28 6.76
N VAL A 181 8.31 -12.70 5.79
CA VAL A 181 8.29 -11.25 5.58
C VAL A 181 7.38 -10.61 6.64
N ALA A 182 7.96 -9.77 7.50
CA ALA A 182 7.27 -9.07 8.58
C ALA A 182 7.50 -7.57 8.51
N LEU A 183 6.49 -6.79 8.92
CA LEU A 183 6.53 -5.32 8.96
C LEU A 183 6.87 -4.70 7.59
N ALA A 184 7.22 -3.40 7.58
CA ALA A 184 7.64 -2.66 6.40
C ALA A 184 8.73 -1.63 6.78
N GLU A 185 9.85 -2.10 7.32
CA GLU A 185 10.87 -1.26 7.97
C GLU A 185 12.00 -0.81 7.03
N ALA A 186 12.02 -1.31 5.80
CA ALA A 186 12.98 -0.90 4.79
C ALA A 186 12.38 0.23 3.93
N HIS A 187 13.18 1.25 3.63
CA HIS A 187 12.75 2.42 2.87
C HIS A 187 13.61 2.59 1.63
N TRP A 188 13.01 2.47 0.45
CA TRP A 188 13.67 2.79 -0.82
C TRP A 188 13.44 4.27 -1.13
N VAL A 189 14.47 5.07 -0.89
CA VAL A 189 14.34 6.53 -0.73
C VAL A 189 14.82 7.35 -1.94
N ASP A 190 15.66 6.76 -2.78
CA ASP A 190 16.05 7.28 -4.10
C ASP A 190 16.41 6.11 -5.01
N LYS A 191 16.72 6.36 -6.29
CA LYS A 191 17.02 5.32 -7.29
C LYS A 191 18.03 4.26 -6.83
N THR A 192 18.99 4.63 -5.97
CA THR A 192 20.09 3.74 -5.57
C THR A 192 20.22 3.50 -4.08
N THR A 193 19.37 4.05 -3.21
CA THR A 193 19.53 3.98 -1.75
C THR A 193 18.34 3.31 -1.08
N LEU A 194 18.62 2.25 -0.33
CA LEU A 194 17.72 1.61 0.63
C LEU A 194 18.20 1.93 2.06
N LEU A 195 17.31 2.40 2.92
CA LEU A 195 17.58 2.61 4.36
C LEU A 195 16.87 1.53 5.15
N TRP A 196 17.59 0.76 5.98
CA TRP A 196 16.99 -0.35 6.71
C TRP A 196 17.82 -0.78 7.93
N PRO A 197 17.28 -0.71 9.18
CA PRO A 197 18.01 -1.15 10.37
C PRO A 197 18.34 -2.65 10.37
N GLY A 198 17.45 -3.50 9.84
CA GLY A 198 17.59 -4.96 9.89
C GLY A 198 18.76 -5.53 9.07
N GLY A 199 19.34 -4.74 8.18
CA GLY A 199 20.55 -5.11 7.43
C GLY A 199 21.86 -4.72 8.12
N GLU A 200 21.83 -3.98 9.22
CA GLU A 200 23.04 -3.44 9.85
C GLU A 200 24.01 -4.55 10.28
N GLY A 201 25.26 -4.45 9.82
CA GLY A 201 26.31 -5.43 10.13
C GLY A 201 26.11 -6.82 9.51
N LYS A 202 25.15 -7.01 8.60
CA LYS A 202 24.87 -8.32 7.99
C LYS A 202 25.65 -8.57 6.70
N PRO A 203 26.19 -9.78 6.50
CA PRO A 203 27.03 -10.09 5.35
C PRO A 203 26.24 -10.22 4.04
N ILE A 204 24.96 -10.61 4.11
CA ILE A 204 24.06 -10.67 2.96
C ILE A 204 22.91 -9.70 3.21
N VAL A 205 22.77 -8.72 2.33
CA VAL A 205 21.62 -7.81 2.28
C VAL A 205 21.15 -7.74 0.83
N ARG A 206 19.89 -8.09 0.59
CA ARG A 206 19.32 -8.26 -0.75
C ARG A 206 17.94 -7.61 -0.84
N LEU A 207 17.59 -7.15 -2.04
CA LEU A 207 16.23 -6.73 -2.39
C LEU A 207 15.61 -7.80 -3.29
N TYR A 208 14.78 -8.66 -2.72
CA TYR A 208 14.00 -9.65 -3.46
C TYR A 208 12.75 -9.00 -4.06
N TYR A 209 12.30 -9.52 -5.19
CA TYR A 209 11.11 -9.01 -5.86
C TYR A 209 10.34 -10.08 -6.62
N SER A 210 9.02 -9.91 -6.67
CA SER A 210 8.14 -10.69 -7.52
C SER A 210 7.06 -9.79 -8.14
N HIS A 211 6.82 -9.99 -9.43
CA HIS A 211 5.86 -9.17 -10.19
C HIS A 211 4.40 -9.54 -9.89
N SER A 212 4.09 -10.82 -9.61
CA SER A 212 2.70 -11.31 -9.54
C SER A 212 2.37 -12.12 -8.30
N SER A 213 3.37 -12.45 -7.48
CA SER A 213 3.21 -13.23 -6.26
C SER A 213 3.88 -12.52 -5.09
N LYS A 214 3.66 -13.06 -3.89
CA LYS A 214 4.45 -12.68 -2.72
C LYS A 214 5.83 -13.29 -2.82
N VAL A 215 6.85 -12.54 -2.39
CA VAL A 215 8.15 -13.07 -2.02
C VAL A 215 7.99 -13.88 -0.74
N ALA A 216 8.37 -15.15 -0.82
CA ALA A 216 8.28 -16.09 0.28
C ALA A 216 9.29 -17.23 0.10
N ALA A 217 9.59 -17.92 1.19
CA ALA A 217 10.31 -19.19 1.10
C ALA A 217 9.44 -20.25 0.40
N ASP A 218 10.07 -21.07 -0.43
CA ASP A 218 9.45 -22.22 -1.08
C ASP A 218 9.19 -23.39 -0.09
N SER A 219 8.73 -24.53 -0.60
CA SER A 219 8.48 -25.73 0.21
C SER A 219 9.73 -26.32 0.87
N GLU A 220 10.92 -25.98 0.37
CA GLU A 220 12.21 -26.38 0.96
C GLU A 220 12.75 -25.33 1.94
N GLY A 221 12.01 -24.24 2.18
CA GLY A 221 12.43 -23.15 3.05
C GLY A 221 13.45 -22.20 2.41
N LYS A 222 13.56 -22.16 1.07
CA LYS A 222 14.52 -21.32 0.34
C LYS A 222 13.83 -20.13 -0.32
N PHE A 223 14.46 -18.96 -0.29
CA PHE A 223 14.02 -17.80 -1.06
C PHE A 223 14.62 -17.87 -2.46
N THR A 224 13.77 -18.24 -3.44
CA THR A 224 14.18 -18.45 -4.84
C THR A 224 13.72 -17.36 -5.80
N ASP A 225 12.97 -16.37 -5.30
CA ASP A 225 12.60 -15.19 -6.08
C ASP A 225 13.83 -14.42 -6.56
N ARG A 226 13.66 -13.62 -7.63
CA ARG A 226 14.76 -12.78 -8.14
C ARG A 226 15.14 -11.74 -7.09
N TYR A 227 16.41 -11.38 -7.07
CA TYR A 227 16.92 -10.38 -6.13
C TYR A 227 18.04 -9.51 -6.71
N LEU A 228 18.30 -8.39 -6.04
CA LEU A 228 19.49 -7.56 -6.22
C LEU A 228 20.34 -7.63 -4.96
N ASN A 229 21.65 -7.83 -5.11
CA ASN A 229 22.60 -7.69 -4.00
C ASN A 229 22.79 -6.21 -3.67
N LEU A 230 22.71 -5.87 -2.38
CA LEU A 230 22.90 -4.51 -1.88
C LEU A 230 24.23 -4.41 -1.13
N THR A 231 24.89 -3.26 -1.22
CA THR A 231 26.17 -3.01 -0.53
C THR A 231 26.05 -1.90 0.49
N PRO A 232 26.66 -2.01 1.69
CA PRO A 232 26.62 -0.91 2.66
C PRO A 232 27.15 0.39 2.05
N THR A 233 26.50 1.50 2.39
CA THR A 233 26.89 2.85 1.93
C THR A 233 26.61 3.89 3.00
N THR A 234 26.89 5.15 2.70
CA THR A 234 26.55 6.28 3.57
C THR A 234 25.37 7.03 2.97
N VAL A 235 24.41 7.40 3.82
CA VAL A 235 23.28 8.24 3.42
C VAL A 235 23.77 9.57 2.83
N SER A 236 23.25 9.95 1.67
CA SER A 236 23.62 11.22 1.04
C SER A 236 22.99 12.40 1.78
N GLN A 237 23.60 13.59 1.69
CA GLN A 237 23.03 14.79 2.29
C GLN A 237 21.63 15.11 1.74
N GLN A 238 21.39 14.84 0.45
CA GLN A 238 20.08 15.03 -0.18
C GLN A 238 19.01 14.12 0.43
N VAL A 239 19.32 12.84 0.63
CA VAL A 239 18.42 11.88 1.29
C VAL A 239 18.17 12.29 2.74
N SER A 240 19.21 12.67 3.49
CA SER A 240 19.06 13.12 4.89
C SER A 240 18.21 14.38 5.04
N MET A 241 18.24 15.30 4.07
CA MET A 241 17.38 16.49 4.07
C MET A 241 15.93 16.16 3.69
N ARG A 242 15.72 15.22 2.76
CA ARG A 242 14.37 14.76 2.37
C ARG A 242 13.71 13.94 3.48
N PHE A 243 14.48 13.10 4.17
CA PHE A 243 14.00 12.16 5.18
C PHE A 243 14.83 12.23 6.47
N PRO A 244 14.81 13.36 7.20
CA PRO A 244 15.63 13.54 8.41
C PRO A 244 15.34 12.49 9.48
N GLN A 245 14.10 12.03 9.58
CA GLN A 245 13.67 10.97 10.51
C GLN A 245 14.28 9.59 10.20
N LEU A 246 14.81 9.37 9.00
CA LEU A 246 15.46 8.11 8.58
C LEU A 246 16.98 8.24 8.51
N SER A 247 17.53 9.42 8.77
CA SER A 247 18.96 9.72 8.50
C SER A 247 19.95 8.91 9.34
N SER A 248 19.50 8.32 10.45
CA SER A 248 20.33 7.44 11.30
C SER A 248 20.26 5.96 10.91
N TYR A 249 19.46 5.60 9.90
CA TYR A 249 19.32 4.20 9.51
C TYR A 249 20.55 3.74 8.73
N ALA A 250 20.87 2.45 8.85
CA ALA A 250 21.88 1.83 7.99
C ALA A 250 21.46 1.96 6.52
N ALA A 251 22.39 2.40 5.67
CA ALA A 251 22.15 2.67 4.26
C ALA A 251 22.80 1.60 3.39
N PHE A 252 22.09 1.19 2.35
CA PHE A 252 22.52 0.20 1.37
C PHE A 252 22.32 0.73 -0.04
N LYS A 253 23.34 0.52 -0.89
CA LYS A 253 23.34 0.90 -2.29
C LYS A 253 22.83 -0.25 -3.16
N LEU A 254 21.86 0.06 -4.03
CA LEU A 254 21.45 -0.80 -5.13
C LEU A 254 22.46 -0.73 -6.29
N PRO A 255 22.56 -1.78 -7.14
CA PRO A 255 23.32 -1.71 -8.38
C PRO A 255 22.87 -0.56 -9.29
N ASP A 256 23.80 0.11 -9.97
CA ASP A 256 23.49 1.28 -10.81
C ASP A 256 22.58 0.95 -12.01
N ASN A 257 22.55 -0.32 -12.43
CA ASN A 257 21.73 -0.86 -13.51
C ASN A 257 20.43 -1.52 -13.03
N ALA A 258 20.03 -1.33 -11.77
CA ALA A 258 18.79 -1.90 -11.24
C ALA A 258 17.57 -1.50 -12.11
N PRO A 259 16.71 -2.46 -12.51
CA PRO A 259 15.52 -2.17 -13.33
C PRO A 259 14.38 -1.62 -12.46
N VAL A 260 14.57 -0.40 -11.93
CA VAL A 260 13.70 0.22 -10.92
C VAL A 260 12.21 0.21 -11.32
N ASN A 261 11.92 0.49 -12.59
CA ASN A 261 10.55 0.47 -13.11
C ASN A 261 9.87 -0.90 -12.98
N GLU A 262 10.60 -2.00 -13.19
CA GLU A 262 10.08 -3.37 -13.08
C GLU A 262 9.84 -3.74 -11.61
N LEU A 263 10.79 -3.39 -10.74
CA LEU A 263 10.70 -3.69 -9.30
C LEU A 263 9.53 -2.97 -8.63
N LEU A 264 9.22 -1.74 -9.06
CA LEU A 264 8.14 -0.94 -8.48
C LEU A 264 6.73 -1.37 -8.91
N GLN A 265 6.60 -2.32 -9.83
CA GLN A 265 5.30 -2.84 -10.30
C GLN A 265 4.82 -4.10 -9.57
N GLY A 266 5.58 -4.58 -8.57
CA GLY A 266 5.25 -5.78 -7.81
C GLY A 266 5.63 -5.68 -6.35
N GLU A 267 5.73 -6.83 -5.70
CA GLU A 267 6.22 -6.91 -4.33
C GLU A 267 7.75 -6.77 -4.31
N THR A 268 8.25 -5.94 -3.39
CA THR A 268 9.68 -5.84 -3.06
C THR A 268 9.87 -6.09 -1.56
N VAL A 269 10.90 -6.86 -1.23
CA VAL A 269 11.22 -7.29 0.14
C VAL A 269 12.72 -7.16 0.37
N ALA A 270 13.10 -6.45 1.43
CA ALA A 270 14.48 -6.43 1.89
C ALA A 270 14.75 -7.67 2.76
N ILE A 271 15.82 -8.40 2.47
CA ILE A 271 16.21 -9.62 3.17
C ILE A 271 17.66 -9.51 3.64
N ALA A 272 17.89 -9.84 4.90
CA ALA A 272 19.21 -9.93 5.52
C ALA A 272 19.47 -11.35 6.00
N ALA A 273 20.67 -11.85 5.77
CA ALA A 273 21.07 -13.21 6.13
C ALA A 273 22.54 -13.28 6.59
N GLU A 274 22.86 -14.35 7.32
CA GLU A 274 24.23 -14.69 7.69
C GLU A 274 25.04 -15.21 6.51
N LYS A 275 26.35 -15.36 6.69
CA LYS A 275 27.29 -15.72 5.60
C LYS A 275 26.99 -17.07 4.97
N ASP A 276 26.38 -17.98 5.72
CA ASP A 276 25.96 -19.31 5.29
C ASP A 276 24.54 -19.35 4.70
N GLY A 277 23.85 -18.20 4.62
CA GLY A 277 22.54 -18.06 4.00
C GLY A 277 21.36 -18.22 4.95
N ILE A 278 21.58 -18.39 6.26
CA ILE A 278 20.47 -18.44 7.21
C ILE A 278 19.83 -17.06 7.33
N LEU A 279 18.53 -16.99 7.10
CA LEU A 279 17.72 -15.78 7.22
C LEU A 279 17.84 -15.19 8.63
N ILE A 280 18.09 -13.89 8.70
CA ILE A 280 17.95 -13.10 9.94
C ILE A 280 16.63 -12.36 9.96
N SER A 281 16.30 -11.66 8.88
CA SER A 281 15.07 -10.86 8.79
C SER A 281 14.66 -10.61 7.34
N ALA A 282 13.35 -10.48 7.13
CA ALA A 282 12.77 -10.08 5.87
C ALA A 282 11.64 -9.07 6.12
N THR A 283 11.61 -7.96 5.39
CA THR A 283 10.59 -6.90 5.58
C THR A 283 10.12 -6.31 4.25
N GLN A 284 8.87 -5.83 4.20
CA GLN A 284 8.38 -5.11 3.04
C GLN A 284 9.11 -3.76 2.88
N VAL A 285 9.11 -3.23 1.66
CA VAL A 285 9.80 -1.98 1.33
C VAL A 285 8.81 -0.85 1.09
N GLN A 286 9.02 0.28 1.76
CA GLN A 286 8.31 1.54 1.50
C GLN A 286 8.98 2.30 0.35
N THR A 287 8.23 2.61 -0.71
CA THR A 287 8.78 3.08 -2.00
C THR A 287 8.46 4.52 -2.35
N ALA A 288 7.80 5.28 -1.47
CA ALA A 288 7.41 6.66 -1.76
C ALA A 288 8.61 7.55 -2.17
N GLY A 289 9.75 7.41 -1.50
CA GLY A 289 10.92 8.23 -1.80
C GLY A 289 11.54 7.98 -3.17
N VAL A 290 11.67 6.71 -3.58
CA VAL A 290 12.15 6.35 -4.92
C VAL A 290 11.11 6.69 -6.00
N LEU A 291 9.81 6.62 -5.70
CA LEU A 291 8.78 7.06 -6.65
C LEU A 291 8.94 8.54 -6.98
N ASP A 292 9.18 9.38 -5.98
CA ASP A 292 9.46 10.80 -6.21
C ASP A 292 10.74 11.02 -7.01
N ASP A 293 11.83 10.34 -6.62
CA ASP A 293 13.14 10.50 -7.26
C ASP A 293 13.12 10.10 -8.75
N VAL A 294 12.33 9.09 -9.10
CA VAL A 294 12.25 8.57 -10.48
C VAL A 294 11.19 9.29 -11.30
N TYR A 295 10.01 9.57 -10.73
CA TYR A 295 8.82 9.95 -11.49
C TYR A 295 8.29 11.36 -11.22
N ALA A 296 8.55 11.97 -10.06
CA ALA A 296 7.85 13.20 -9.67
C ALA A 296 8.13 14.36 -10.62
N GLN A 297 9.40 14.67 -10.92
CA GLN A 297 9.75 15.80 -11.78
C GLN A 297 9.06 15.74 -13.18
N PRO A 298 9.13 14.64 -13.94
CA PRO A 298 8.38 14.54 -15.20
C PRO A 298 6.86 14.49 -15.00
N ALA A 299 6.37 13.93 -13.89
CA ALA A 299 4.94 13.91 -13.57
C ALA A 299 4.38 15.31 -13.23
N GLU A 300 5.13 16.15 -12.52
CA GLU A 300 4.76 17.53 -12.16
C GLU A 300 4.64 18.45 -13.37
N ALA A 301 5.32 18.12 -14.48
CA ALA A 301 5.23 18.85 -15.74
C ALA A 301 3.93 18.56 -16.52
N LEU A 302 3.09 17.62 -16.05
CA LEU A 302 1.85 17.20 -16.70
C LEU A 302 0.61 17.73 -15.98
N SER A 303 -0.52 17.74 -16.68
CA SER A 303 -1.86 17.98 -16.12
C SER A 303 -2.66 16.68 -16.03
N TYR A 304 -3.54 16.58 -15.05
CA TYR A 304 -4.26 15.33 -14.72
C TYR A 304 -5.78 15.51 -14.76
N GLY A 305 -6.49 14.39 -14.66
CA GLY A 305 -7.95 14.35 -14.75
C GLY A 305 -8.46 14.20 -16.18
N ALA A 306 -9.78 14.29 -16.36
CA ALA A 306 -10.43 14.39 -17.66
C ALA A 306 -10.39 15.84 -18.17
N GLN A 307 -9.37 16.17 -18.96
CA GLN A 307 -9.11 17.52 -19.48
C GLN A 307 -9.86 17.72 -20.80
N VAL A 308 -10.91 18.54 -20.79
CA VAL A 308 -11.69 18.89 -21.98
C VAL A 308 -11.02 20.06 -22.72
N SER A 309 -10.93 19.96 -24.04
CA SER A 309 -10.43 21.01 -24.94
C SER A 309 -11.19 20.97 -26.27
N ASP A 310 -10.98 21.97 -27.14
CA ASP A 310 -11.59 22.02 -28.48
C ASP A 310 -11.26 20.79 -29.34
N GLY A 311 -10.13 20.14 -29.07
CA GLY A 311 -9.66 18.93 -29.79
C GLY A 311 -10.13 17.60 -29.21
N GLY A 312 -10.93 17.60 -28.13
CA GLY A 312 -11.42 16.39 -27.46
C GLY A 312 -11.08 16.35 -25.96
N VAL A 313 -11.03 15.14 -25.40
CA VAL A 313 -10.79 14.92 -23.97
C VAL A 313 -9.50 14.12 -23.77
N ASN A 314 -8.59 14.63 -22.95
CA ASN A 314 -7.38 13.93 -22.53
C ASN A 314 -7.53 13.48 -21.08
N PHE A 315 -7.55 12.17 -20.88
CA PHE A 315 -7.57 11.56 -19.54
C PHE A 315 -6.15 11.26 -19.13
N ARG A 316 -5.76 11.65 -17.91
CA ARG A 316 -4.46 11.30 -17.35
C ARG A 316 -4.53 10.98 -15.86
N LEU A 317 -3.96 9.84 -15.48
CA LEU A 317 -3.83 9.37 -14.10
C LEU A 317 -2.36 9.11 -13.79
N TRP A 318 -1.87 9.60 -12.65
CA TRP A 318 -0.56 9.18 -12.14
C TRP A 318 -0.69 7.83 -11.41
N ALA A 319 -0.11 6.77 -11.98
CA ALA A 319 -0.14 5.43 -11.41
C ALA A 319 1.17 4.66 -11.73
N PRO A 320 2.31 5.13 -11.21
CA PRO A 320 3.63 4.64 -11.61
C PRO A 320 3.88 3.17 -11.28
N THR A 321 3.24 2.64 -10.23
CA THR A 321 3.35 1.24 -9.77
C THR A 321 2.29 0.31 -10.37
N ALA A 322 1.30 0.84 -11.09
CA ALA A 322 0.29 0.01 -11.74
C ALA A 322 0.91 -0.84 -12.85
N GLN A 323 0.45 -2.08 -12.95
CA GLN A 323 0.78 -2.98 -14.05
C GLN A 323 -0.09 -2.68 -15.27
N GLN A 324 -1.35 -2.31 -15.03
CA GLN A 324 -2.30 -1.91 -16.07
C GLN A 324 -3.29 -0.89 -15.53
N VAL A 325 -3.70 0.03 -16.42
CA VAL A 325 -4.79 0.99 -16.20
C VAL A 325 -5.70 1.00 -17.42
N ASP A 326 -6.99 0.80 -17.19
CA ASP A 326 -8.03 0.99 -18.20
C ASP A 326 -8.93 2.15 -17.81
N LEU A 327 -9.29 2.99 -18.78
CA LEU A 327 -10.37 3.98 -18.64
C LEU A 327 -11.70 3.31 -18.95
N VAL A 328 -12.58 3.21 -17.95
CA VAL A 328 -13.91 2.64 -18.11
C VAL A 328 -14.94 3.76 -18.21
N LEU A 329 -15.60 3.86 -19.36
CA LEU A 329 -16.63 4.84 -19.66
C LEU A 329 -18.03 4.29 -19.37
N TYR A 330 -18.89 5.12 -18.80
CA TYR A 330 -20.21 4.75 -18.31
C TYR A 330 -21.30 5.69 -18.84
N SER A 331 -22.47 5.10 -19.12
CA SER A 331 -23.69 5.84 -19.45
C SER A 331 -24.29 6.54 -18.23
N ALA A 332 -25.33 7.36 -18.45
CA ALA A 332 -26.10 7.99 -17.38
C ALA A 332 -26.66 6.96 -16.38
N ASP A 333 -27.12 5.81 -16.89
CA ASP A 333 -27.64 4.66 -16.11
C ASP A 333 -26.53 3.74 -15.58
N LYS A 334 -25.27 4.21 -15.59
CA LYS A 334 -24.09 3.51 -15.07
C LYS A 334 -23.84 2.15 -15.73
N LYS A 335 -24.17 2.02 -17.02
CA LYS A 335 -23.78 0.88 -17.84
C LYS A 335 -22.44 1.14 -18.51
N VAL A 336 -21.55 0.15 -18.50
CA VAL A 336 -20.27 0.23 -19.21
C VAL A 336 -20.55 0.43 -20.70
N LEU A 337 -19.99 1.50 -21.26
CA LEU A 337 -20.02 1.81 -22.68
C LEU A 337 -18.77 1.29 -23.38
N ALA A 338 -17.61 1.48 -22.75
CA ALA A 338 -16.32 1.04 -23.24
C ALA A 338 -15.32 0.91 -22.09
N SER A 339 -14.30 0.07 -22.31
CA SER A 339 -13.09 -0.01 -21.49
C SER A 339 -11.89 0.17 -22.42
N HIS A 340 -11.05 1.17 -22.14
CA HIS A 340 -9.93 1.53 -22.99
C HIS A 340 -8.61 1.34 -22.24
N PRO A 341 -7.71 0.46 -22.71
CA PRO A 341 -6.38 0.36 -22.13
C PRO A 341 -5.65 1.69 -22.33
N MET A 342 -5.15 2.26 -21.24
CA MET A 342 -4.42 3.52 -21.27
C MET A 342 -2.96 3.28 -21.64
N THR A 343 -2.29 4.32 -22.16
CA THR A 343 -0.87 4.28 -22.51
C THR A 343 -0.03 4.83 -21.36
N ARG A 344 0.89 4.03 -20.83
CA ARG A 344 1.84 4.46 -19.80
C ARG A 344 2.97 5.29 -20.43
N ASP A 345 3.23 6.46 -19.88
CA ASP A 345 4.47 7.21 -20.12
C ASP A 345 5.60 6.66 -19.23
N ALA A 346 6.73 6.33 -19.83
CA ALA A 346 7.84 5.69 -19.11
C ALA A 346 8.54 6.65 -18.14
N ALA A 347 8.59 7.95 -18.48
CA ALA A 347 9.32 8.95 -17.70
C ALA A 347 8.55 9.39 -16.45
N SER A 348 7.26 9.67 -16.56
CA SER A 348 6.41 10.12 -15.44
C SER A 348 5.68 9.00 -14.70
N GLY A 349 5.54 7.82 -15.31
CA GLY A 349 4.66 6.77 -14.79
C GLY A 349 3.17 7.13 -14.86
N ALA A 350 2.81 8.22 -15.55
CA ALA A 350 1.43 8.58 -15.80
C ALA A 350 0.83 7.72 -16.94
N TRP A 351 -0.46 7.47 -16.86
CA TRP A 351 -1.25 6.76 -17.85
C TRP A 351 -2.17 7.74 -18.55
N ALA A 352 -2.23 7.69 -19.88
CA ALA A 352 -3.04 8.62 -20.67
C ALA A 352 -3.91 7.91 -21.72
N TRP A 353 -5.07 8.49 -22.00
CA TRP A 353 -5.92 8.11 -23.12
C TRP A 353 -6.61 9.36 -23.67
N GLN A 354 -6.75 9.44 -25.00
CA GLN A 354 -7.37 10.58 -25.67
C GLN A 354 -8.61 10.13 -26.44
N GLY A 355 -9.71 10.86 -26.23
CA GLY A 355 -10.99 10.64 -26.90
C GLY A 355 -11.57 11.90 -27.52
N GLY A 356 -12.71 11.75 -28.19
CA GLY A 356 -13.44 12.86 -28.79
C GLY A 356 -14.17 13.74 -27.77
N SER A 357 -14.63 14.91 -28.21
CA SER A 357 -15.38 15.87 -27.38
C SER A 357 -16.82 15.40 -27.07
N ASP A 358 -17.30 14.37 -27.77
CA ASP A 358 -18.57 13.69 -27.52
C ASP A 358 -18.63 13.02 -26.13
N LEU A 359 -17.47 12.82 -25.50
CA LEU A 359 -17.38 12.30 -24.13
C LEU A 359 -17.75 13.31 -23.05
N LYS A 360 -18.02 14.57 -23.39
CA LYS A 360 -18.46 15.58 -22.41
C LYS A 360 -19.73 15.11 -21.68
N GLY A 361 -19.67 15.09 -20.36
CA GLY A 361 -20.75 14.60 -19.49
C GLY A 361 -20.76 13.08 -19.26
N ALA A 362 -19.90 12.31 -19.92
CA ALA A 362 -19.77 10.87 -19.67
C ALA A 362 -19.25 10.62 -18.25
N PHE A 363 -19.74 9.55 -17.62
CA PHE A 363 -19.22 9.06 -16.35
C PHE A 363 -18.02 8.14 -16.61
N TYR A 364 -17.05 8.10 -15.71
CA TYR A 364 -15.88 7.25 -15.84
C TYR A 364 -15.26 6.85 -14.51
N ARG A 365 -14.45 5.80 -14.56
CA ARG A 365 -13.52 5.35 -13.53
C ARG A 365 -12.25 4.81 -14.18
N TYR A 366 -11.19 4.64 -13.40
CA TYR A 366 -10.00 3.91 -13.81
C TYR A 366 -10.02 2.50 -13.20
N ALA A 367 -10.02 1.47 -14.04
CA ALA A 367 -9.79 0.10 -13.59
C ALA A 367 -8.28 -0.13 -13.46
N LEU A 368 -7.83 -0.47 -12.26
CA LEU A 368 -6.43 -0.66 -11.92
C LEU A 368 -6.11 -2.12 -11.73
N THR A 369 -4.99 -2.56 -12.29
CA THR A 369 -4.27 -3.78 -11.88
C THR A 369 -2.98 -3.32 -11.21
N VAL A 370 -2.92 -3.36 -9.88
CA VAL A 370 -1.84 -2.72 -9.10
C VAL A 370 -1.51 -3.51 -7.85
N TYR A 371 -0.22 -3.68 -7.55
CA TYR A 371 0.20 -4.27 -6.29
C TYR A 371 -0.09 -3.32 -5.12
N HIS A 372 -0.78 -3.81 -4.09
CA HIS A 372 -1.06 -3.05 -2.87
C HIS A 372 -0.27 -3.61 -1.69
N PRO A 373 0.71 -2.87 -1.11
CA PRO A 373 1.58 -3.38 -0.06
C PRO A 373 0.85 -3.90 1.19
N GLN A 374 -0.28 -3.29 1.57
CA GLN A 374 -1.04 -3.69 2.76
C GLN A 374 -1.65 -5.09 2.63
N SER A 375 -2.21 -5.44 1.46
CA SER A 375 -2.82 -6.76 1.23
C SER A 375 -1.81 -7.77 0.70
N ARG A 376 -0.68 -7.28 0.17
CA ARG A 376 0.35 -8.06 -0.52
C ARG A 376 -0.20 -8.82 -1.73
N LYS A 377 -1.12 -8.18 -2.46
CA LYS A 377 -1.76 -8.73 -3.66
C LYS A 377 -1.68 -7.74 -4.80
N VAL A 378 -1.69 -8.27 -6.03
CA VAL A 378 -2.04 -7.48 -7.20
C VAL A 378 -3.55 -7.36 -7.22
N GLU A 379 -4.04 -6.20 -6.78
CA GLU A 379 -5.46 -5.91 -6.67
C GLU A 379 -6.05 -5.51 -8.01
N GLN A 380 -7.34 -5.77 -8.17
CA GLN A 380 -8.16 -5.32 -9.29
C GLN A 380 -9.39 -4.59 -8.76
N TYR A 381 -9.49 -3.30 -9.05
CA TYR A 381 -10.62 -2.47 -8.65
C TYR A 381 -10.76 -1.25 -9.55
N GLU A 382 -11.95 -0.66 -9.56
CA GLU A 382 -12.19 0.63 -10.20
C GLU A 382 -12.16 1.75 -9.18
N VAL A 383 -11.47 2.85 -9.51
CA VAL A 383 -11.40 4.06 -8.68
C VAL A 383 -11.93 5.28 -9.43
N THR A 384 -12.54 6.20 -8.69
CA THR A 384 -12.78 7.55 -9.19
C THR A 384 -11.47 8.30 -9.39
N ASP A 385 -11.50 9.28 -10.28
CA ASP A 385 -10.38 10.16 -10.56
C ASP A 385 -10.05 11.06 -9.36
N PRO A 386 -8.82 11.05 -8.82
CA PRO A 386 -8.42 11.98 -7.77
C PRO A 386 -8.41 13.44 -8.24
N TYR A 387 -8.42 13.69 -9.55
CA TYR A 387 -8.57 15.01 -10.18
C TYR A 387 -9.98 15.23 -10.75
N ALA A 388 -11.00 14.55 -10.21
CA ALA A 388 -12.38 14.73 -10.64
C ALA A 388 -12.88 16.17 -10.40
N HIS A 389 -13.53 16.77 -11.40
CA HIS A 389 -14.16 18.09 -11.31
C HIS A 389 -15.69 18.06 -11.36
N SER A 390 -16.27 16.89 -11.65
CA SER A 390 -17.69 16.60 -11.48
C SER A 390 -17.86 15.12 -11.13
N LEU A 391 -18.94 14.79 -10.44
CA LEU A 391 -19.20 13.48 -9.85
C LEU A 391 -20.66 13.09 -10.02
N SER A 392 -20.93 11.78 -10.07
CA SER A 392 -22.27 11.27 -9.83
C SER A 392 -22.68 11.45 -8.36
N THR A 393 -23.95 11.19 -8.05
CA THR A 393 -24.43 11.10 -6.68
C THR A 393 -23.52 10.20 -5.83
N ASN A 394 -23.19 10.68 -4.63
CA ASN A 394 -22.36 9.98 -3.65
C ASN A 394 -20.94 9.63 -4.13
N SER A 395 -20.44 10.36 -5.13
CA SER A 395 -19.06 10.23 -5.64
C SER A 395 -18.75 8.84 -6.21
N GLU A 396 -19.74 8.08 -6.65
CA GLU A 396 -19.51 6.74 -7.19
C GLU A 396 -18.77 6.76 -8.52
N TYR A 397 -18.92 7.81 -9.34
CA TYR A 397 -18.27 7.93 -10.65
C TYR A 397 -17.79 9.36 -10.86
N SER A 398 -16.60 9.51 -11.44
CA SER A 398 -16.13 10.78 -11.97
C SER A 398 -16.89 11.12 -13.26
N GLN A 399 -16.98 12.40 -13.59
CA GLN A 399 -17.67 12.85 -14.79
C GLN A 399 -16.81 13.83 -15.58
N VAL A 400 -16.76 13.65 -16.89
CA VAL A 400 -16.07 14.56 -17.81
C VAL A 400 -16.81 15.89 -17.82
N VAL A 401 -16.12 16.97 -17.45
CA VAL A 401 -16.69 18.31 -17.38
C VAL A 401 -15.67 19.36 -17.82
N ASP A 402 -16.15 20.39 -18.52
CA ASP A 402 -15.40 21.62 -18.74
C ASP A 402 -15.98 22.71 -17.84
N LEU A 403 -15.25 23.10 -16.80
CA LEU A 403 -15.70 24.14 -15.86
C LEU A 403 -15.79 25.54 -16.50
N ASN A 404 -15.23 25.73 -17.70
CA ASN A 404 -15.34 26.99 -18.43
C ASN A 404 -16.64 27.11 -19.21
N ASP A 405 -17.43 26.04 -19.34
CA ASP A 405 -18.69 26.06 -20.08
C ASP A 405 -19.66 27.09 -19.48
N SER A 406 -20.14 28.00 -20.33
CA SER A 406 -21.17 28.98 -20.02
C SER A 406 -22.42 28.38 -19.38
N ALA A 407 -22.81 27.14 -19.72
CA ALA A 407 -23.98 26.47 -19.15
C ALA A 407 -23.81 26.14 -17.65
N LEU A 408 -22.57 26.16 -17.14
CA LEU A 408 -22.24 25.89 -15.74
C LEU A 408 -21.98 27.17 -14.93
N LYS A 409 -22.12 28.34 -15.57
CA LYS A 409 -21.84 29.64 -14.96
C LYS A 409 -23.13 30.44 -14.78
N PRO A 410 -23.39 31.02 -13.59
CA PRO A 410 -24.49 31.97 -13.44
C PRO A 410 -24.21 33.26 -14.23
N ASP A 411 -25.26 34.03 -14.52
CA ASP A 411 -25.13 35.32 -15.20
C ASP A 411 -24.14 36.24 -14.48
N GLY A 412 -23.19 36.81 -15.24
CA GLY A 412 -22.16 37.71 -14.71
C GLY A 412 -20.99 37.03 -14.00
N TRP A 413 -20.91 35.70 -13.97
CA TRP A 413 -19.84 34.95 -13.29
C TRP A 413 -18.42 35.43 -13.63
N ASP A 414 -18.09 35.56 -14.91
CA ASP A 414 -16.75 35.95 -15.35
C ASP A 414 -16.38 37.40 -14.97
N SER A 415 -17.36 38.20 -14.52
CA SER A 415 -17.17 39.57 -14.04
C SER A 415 -17.26 39.73 -12.51
N LEU A 416 -17.50 38.64 -11.77
CA LEU A 416 -17.60 38.67 -10.32
C LEU A 416 -16.27 39.11 -9.69
N ALA A 417 -16.30 40.22 -8.95
CA ALA A 417 -15.12 40.77 -8.28
C ALA A 417 -15.15 40.50 -6.77
N MET A 418 -13.97 40.28 -6.19
CA MET A 418 -13.81 40.16 -4.74
C MET A 418 -14.16 41.50 -4.05
N PRO A 419 -15.10 41.53 -3.09
CA PRO A 419 -15.63 42.79 -2.53
C PRO A 419 -14.66 43.53 -1.60
N HIS A 420 -13.67 42.84 -1.03
CA HIS A 420 -12.67 43.42 -0.13
C HIS A 420 -11.26 43.19 -0.69
N ALA A 421 -10.41 44.23 -0.63
CA ALA A 421 -9.02 44.10 -1.07
C ALA A 421 -8.25 43.11 -0.18
N GLN A 422 -7.33 42.35 -0.77
CA GLN A 422 -6.43 41.42 -0.06
C GLN A 422 -4.98 41.57 -0.52
N LYS A 423 -4.60 42.75 -1.03
CA LYS A 423 -3.31 42.96 -1.71
C LYS A 423 -2.17 43.25 -0.73
N THR A 424 -2.41 44.10 0.26
CA THR A 424 -1.37 44.53 1.21
C THR A 424 -1.60 43.90 2.58
N LYS A 425 -0.56 43.89 3.44
CA LYS A 425 -0.71 43.49 4.85
C LYS A 425 -1.78 44.30 5.57
N ALA A 426 -1.89 45.59 5.24
CA ALA A 426 -2.91 46.47 5.80
C ALA A 426 -4.32 46.08 5.32
N ASP A 427 -4.47 45.51 4.13
CA ASP A 427 -5.75 44.99 3.64
C ASP A 427 -6.10 43.67 4.30
N LEU A 428 -5.15 42.73 4.37
CA LEU A 428 -5.32 41.45 5.05
C LEU A 428 -5.64 41.62 6.54
N ALA A 429 -5.08 42.62 7.21
CA ALA A 429 -5.37 42.91 8.61
C ALA A 429 -6.82 43.38 8.87
N LYS A 430 -7.59 43.73 7.82
CA LYS A 430 -9.02 44.07 7.91
C LYS A 430 -9.93 42.83 7.83
N MET A 431 -9.37 41.64 7.59
CA MET A 431 -10.14 40.42 7.41
C MET A 431 -10.83 40.04 8.73
N THR A 432 -12.16 40.04 8.71
CA THR A 432 -13.00 39.53 9.79
C THR A 432 -13.76 38.31 9.25
N ILE A 433 -13.51 37.14 9.83
CA ILE A 433 -14.01 35.86 9.29
C ILE A 433 -15.24 35.41 10.08
N HIS A 434 -16.31 35.11 9.36
CA HIS A 434 -17.48 34.43 9.91
C HIS A 434 -17.45 32.95 9.48
N GLU A 435 -16.93 32.09 10.35
CA GLU A 435 -16.92 30.64 10.11
C GLU A 435 -18.37 30.12 10.04
N SER A 436 -18.69 29.41 8.96
CA SER A 436 -20.06 29.02 8.64
C SER A 436 -20.12 27.60 8.09
N HIS A 437 -21.25 26.92 8.31
CA HIS A 437 -21.56 25.62 7.72
C HIS A 437 -22.90 25.68 6.97
N ILE A 438 -22.96 25.09 5.76
CA ILE A 438 -24.12 25.21 4.84
C ILE A 438 -25.43 24.73 5.48
N ARG A 439 -25.39 23.62 6.23
CA ARG A 439 -26.59 23.15 6.95
C ARG A 439 -26.93 24.06 8.12
N ASP A 440 -25.94 24.50 8.89
CA ASP A 440 -26.18 25.25 10.12
C ASP A 440 -26.80 26.61 9.82
N LEU A 441 -26.43 27.22 8.69
CA LEU A 441 -27.03 28.46 8.19
C LEU A 441 -28.56 28.35 8.02
N SER A 442 -29.05 27.25 7.45
CA SER A 442 -30.41 27.24 6.87
C SER A 442 -31.30 26.06 7.25
N ALA A 443 -30.78 25.02 7.89
CA ALA A 443 -31.55 23.81 8.22
C ALA A 443 -32.78 24.11 9.08
N TRP A 444 -32.67 25.10 9.97
CA TRP A 444 -33.72 25.50 10.92
C TRP A 444 -34.40 26.81 10.57
N ASP A 445 -33.96 27.51 9.52
CA ASP A 445 -34.61 28.74 9.10
C ASP A 445 -35.88 28.42 8.31
N SER A 446 -37.03 28.52 8.99
CA SER A 446 -38.34 28.28 8.38
C SER A 446 -38.69 29.30 7.30
N THR A 447 -38.00 30.44 7.23
CA THR A 447 -38.18 31.47 6.19
C THR A 447 -37.38 31.19 4.91
N VAL A 448 -36.45 30.24 4.94
CA VAL A 448 -35.82 29.68 3.73
C VAL A 448 -36.80 28.67 3.09
N PRO A 449 -37.00 28.70 1.75
CA PRO A 449 -37.77 27.67 1.05
C PRO A 449 -37.27 26.26 1.39
N ALA A 450 -38.20 25.33 1.61
CA ALA A 450 -37.89 24.03 2.19
C ALA A 450 -36.87 23.22 1.36
N GLU A 451 -36.94 23.34 0.04
CA GLU A 451 -36.06 22.70 -0.94
C GLU A 451 -34.62 23.24 -0.92
N LEU A 452 -34.42 24.45 -0.37
CA LEU A 452 -33.10 25.10 -0.29
C LEU A 452 -32.41 24.89 1.06
N ARG A 453 -33.12 24.39 2.10
CA ARG A 453 -32.54 24.21 3.43
C ARG A 453 -31.39 23.21 3.42
N GLY A 454 -30.24 23.66 3.90
CA GLY A 454 -28.98 22.93 3.89
C GLY A 454 -28.36 22.76 2.50
N LYS A 455 -28.65 23.67 1.55
CA LYS A 455 -28.08 23.72 0.20
C LYS A 455 -27.34 25.05 -0.02
N TYR A 456 -26.40 25.07 -0.96
CA TYR A 456 -25.69 26.29 -1.36
C TYR A 456 -26.66 27.42 -1.77
N LEU A 457 -27.74 27.06 -2.48
CA LEU A 457 -28.76 28.00 -2.94
C LEU A 457 -29.57 28.66 -1.80
N ALA A 458 -29.44 28.22 -0.54
CA ALA A 458 -30.06 28.96 0.58
C ALA A 458 -29.55 30.41 0.67
N LEU A 459 -28.31 30.68 0.26
CA LEU A 459 -27.74 32.03 0.26
C LEU A 459 -28.39 32.99 -0.75
N THR A 460 -29.21 32.49 -1.68
CA THR A 460 -29.95 33.34 -2.63
C THR A 460 -31.33 33.75 -2.11
N ALA A 461 -31.80 33.18 -0.99
CA ALA A 461 -33.09 33.49 -0.39
C ALA A 461 -33.06 34.85 0.35
N GLN A 462 -33.09 35.94 -0.40
CA GLN A 462 -32.89 37.32 0.11
C GLN A 462 -33.88 37.72 1.22
N ASP A 463 -35.08 37.15 1.20
CA ASP A 463 -36.13 37.43 2.19
C ASP A 463 -36.02 36.58 3.47
N SER A 464 -35.07 35.63 3.52
CA SER A 464 -34.87 34.78 4.69
C SER A 464 -34.19 35.52 5.85
N ASN A 465 -34.53 35.13 7.07
CA ASN A 465 -33.90 35.65 8.29
C ASN A 465 -32.38 35.46 8.25
N MET A 466 -31.90 34.29 7.81
CA MET A 466 -30.47 33.98 7.67
C MET A 466 -29.76 34.98 6.74
N VAL A 467 -30.25 35.18 5.51
CA VAL A 467 -29.56 36.07 4.55
C VAL A 467 -29.65 37.52 5.00
N GLN A 468 -30.78 37.95 5.57
CA GLN A 468 -30.90 39.30 6.15
C GLN A 468 -29.95 39.51 7.33
N HIS A 469 -29.73 38.48 8.16
CA HIS A 469 -28.76 38.51 9.24
C HIS A 469 -27.33 38.63 8.71
N LEU A 470 -26.93 37.79 7.75
CA LEU A 470 -25.60 37.87 7.11
C LEU A 470 -25.36 39.23 6.46
N LYS A 471 -26.38 39.82 5.83
CA LYS A 471 -26.29 41.18 5.25
C LYS A 471 -26.05 42.26 6.32
N LYS A 472 -26.67 42.12 7.50
CA LYS A 472 -26.42 43.03 8.64
C LYS A 472 -25.02 42.86 9.21
N LEU A 473 -24.53 41.62 9.31
CA LEU A 473 -23.15 41.34 9.73
C LEU A 473 -22.17 41.99 8.75
N SER A 474 -22.29 41.71 7.45
CA SER A 474 -21.44 42.30 6.41
C SER A 474 -21.45 43.84 6.41
N ALA A 475 -22.60 44.47 6.67
CA ALA A 475 -22.70 45.92 6.78
C ALA A 475 -22.03 46.49 8.06
N SER A 476 -21.74 45.63 9.04
CA SER A 476 -21.13 45.98 10.33
C SER A 476 -19.61 45.76 10.36
N GLY A 477 -19.01 45.29 9.26
CA GLY A 477 -17.60 44.92 9.15
C GLY A 477 -17.34 43.44 9.39
#